data_AF-A0A246JDQ6-F1
#
_entry.id   AF-A0A246JDQ6-F1
#
_cell.length_a   1.000
_cell.length_b   1.000
_cell.length_c   1.000
_cell.angle_alpha   90.00
_cell.angle_beta   90.00
_cell.angle_gamma   90.00
#
_symmetry.space_group_name_H-M   'P 1'
#
loop_
_entity.id
_entity.type
_entity.pdbx_description
1 polymer ?
#
loop_
_entity_poly.entity_id
_entity_poly.type
_entity_poly.pdbx_seq_one_letter_code
_entity_poly.pdbx_strand_id
1 'polypeptide(L)'
;MHSWQEAIDKAVAACGGQAALARHLGMPRQHVSSARVGQRPIPKDRLPEMATLIDEDPARLWELQEIANLPRRNPFSRTDEPRLGA
;
A
#
# COMPACT_ATOMS: atom_id res chain seq x y z
N MET A 1 -1.05 5.39 13.82
CA MET A 1 -1.54 4.62 12.65
C MET A 1 -0.79 3.31 12.58
N HIS A 2 -1.49 2.18 12.41
CA HIS A 2 -0.92 0.84 12.60
C HIS A 2 -0.84 0.00 11.32
N SER A 3 -1.62 0.33 10.29
CA SER A 3 -1.60 -0.41 9.02
C SER A 3 -1.71 0.49 7.78
N TRP A 4 -1.32 -0.04 6.63
CA TRP A 4 -1.49 0.61 5.33
C TRP A 4 -2.97 0.86 4.99
N GLN A 5 -3.84 -0.09 5.32
CA GLN A 5 -5.27 0.04 5.08
C GLN A 5 -5.86 1.21 5.87
N GLU A 6 -5.46 1.38 7.14
CA GLU A 6 -5.86 2.53 7.96
C GLU A 6 -5.36 3.85 7.37
N ALA A 7 -4.15 3.88 6.80
CA ALA A 7 -3.63 5.07 6.14
C ALA A 7 -4.48 5.49 4.95
N ILE A 8 -4.85 4.53 4.10
CA ILE A 8 -5.73 4.77 2.96
C ILE A 8 -7.12 5.20 3.45
N ASP A 9 -7.68 4.54 4.46
CA ASP A 9 -9.02 4.87 4.98
C ASP A 9 -9.05 6.28 5.60
N LYS A 10 -8.00 6.69 6.31
CA LYS A 10 -7.85 8.06 6.83
C LYS A 10 -7.73 9.08 5.70
N ALA A 11 -6.93 8.80 4.66
CA ALA A 11 -6.79 9.70 3.51
C ALA A 11 -8.11 9.81 2.71
N VAL A 12 -8.84 8.70 2.57
CA VAL A 12 -10.17 8.66 1.95
C VAL A 12 -11.16 9.50 2.74
N ALA A 13 -11.17 9.40 4.07
CA ALA A 13 -12.02 10.20 4.94
C ALA A 13 -11.69 11.69 4.83
N ALA A 14 -10.40 12.06 4.82
CA ALA A 14 -9.94 13.44 4.68
C ALA A 14 -10.37 14.08 3.34
N CYS A 15 -10.36 13.31 2.24
CA CYS A 15 -10.80 13.79 0.94
C CYS A 15 -12.32 13.70 0.71
N GLY A 16 -13.10 13.10 1.62
CA GLY A 16 -14.54 12.87 1.44
C GLY A 16 -14.91 11.72 0.50
N GLY A 17 -13.98 10.79 0.25
CA GLY A 17 -14.24 9.55 -0.49
C GLY A 17 -13.09 9.09 -1.40
N GLN A 18 -13.16 7.83 -1.84
CA GLN A 18 -12.13 7.22 -2.69
C GLN A 18 -11.96 7.94 -4.04
N ALA A 19 -13.06 8.42 -4.63
CA ALA A 19 -13.02 9.14 -5.90
C ALA A 19 -12.32 10.50 -5.76
N ALA A 20 -12.53 11.19 -4.64
CA ALA A 20 -11.89 12.47 -4.36
C ALA A 20 -10.39 12.29 -4.09
N LEU A 21 -10.00 11.29 -3.28
CA LEU A 21 -8.60 10.94 -3.07
C LEU A 21 -7.90 10.57 -4.39
N ALA A 22 -8.56 9.79 -5.25
CA ALA A 22 -8.03 9.41 -6.55
C ALA A 22 -7.77 10.62 -7.45
N ARG A 23 -8.71 11.58 -7.47
CA ARG A 23 -8.55 12.85 -8.19
C ARG A 23 -7.42 13.70 -7.62
N HIS A 24 -7.32 13.79 -6.29
CA HIS A 24 -6.27 14.53 -5.60
C HIS A 24 -4.89 13.98 -5.98
N LEU A 25 -4.70 12.66 -5.84
CA LEU A 25 -3.43 12.00 -6.17
C LEU A 25 -3.24 11.72 -7.67
N GLY A 26 -4.10 12.23 -8.55
CA GLY A 26 -4.01 12.04 -10.00
C GLY A 26 -3.98 10.57 -10.47
N MET A 27 -4.71 9.65 -9.82
CA MET A 27 -4.80 8.24 -10.19
C MET A 27 -6.25 7.77 -10.45
N PRO A 28 -6.44 6.62 -11.12
CA PRO A 28 -7.74 5.98 -11.22
C PRO A 28 -8.27 5.55 -9.83
N ARG A 29 -9.58 5.70 -9.60
CA ARG A 29 -10.24 5.23 -8.36
C ARG A 29 -9.98 3.75 -8.06
N GLN A 30 -9.96 2.90 -9.10
CA GLN A 30 -9.66 1.48 -8.94
C GLN A 30 -8.26 1.24 -8.36
N HIS A 31 -7.29 2.10 -8.69
CA HIS A 31 -5.94 2.03 -8.11
C HIS A 31 -6.00 2.24 -6.60
N VAL A 32 -6.73 3.24 -6.11
CA VAL A 32 -6.95 3.47 -4.67
C VAL A 32 -7.55 2.23 -4.00
N SER A 33 -8.55 1.61 -4.63
CA SER A 33 -9.17 0.39 -4.10
C SER A 33 -8.20 -0.80 -4.04
N SER A 34 -7.38 -1.01 -5.07
CA SER A 34 -6.37 -2.06 -5.10
C SER A 34 -5.21 -1.79 -4.13
N ALA A 35 -4.83 -0.53 -3.97
CA ALA A 35 -3.82 -0.11 -3.00
C ALA A 35 -4.27 -0.37 -1.57
N ARG A 36 -5.51 -0.02 -1.24
CA ARG A 36 -6.10 -0.27 0.08
C ARG A 36 -5.92 -1.71 0.58
N VAL A 37 -5.98 -2.69 -0.32
CA VAL A 37 -5.89 -4.12 0.00
C VAL A 37 -4.50 -4.73 -0.28
N GLY A 38 -3.48 -3.91 -0.56
CA GLY A 38 -2.11 -4.38 -0.81
C GLY A 38 -1.92 -5.16 -2.11
N GLN A 39 -2.80 -4.96 -3.11
CA GLN A 39 -2.66 -5.59 -4.43
C GLN A 39 -1.85 -4.73 -5.41
N ARG A 40 -1.78 -3.42 -5.16
CA ARG A 40 -1.07 -2.48 -6.03
C ARG A 40 -0.50 -1.32 -5.22
N PRO A 41 0.81 -1.04 -5.25
CA PRO A 41 1.38 0.08 -4.52
C PRO A 41 0.92 1.42 -5.11
N ILE A 42 0.78 2.43 -4.25
CA ILE A 42 0.73 3.84 -4.65
C ILE A 42 2.14 4.25 -5.11
N PRO A 43 2.27 4.97 -6.23
CA PRO A 43 3.54 5.50 -6.70
C PRO A 43 4.24 6.36 -5.64
N LYS A 44 5.55 6.20 -5.49
CA LYS A 44 6.35 6.83 -4.43
C LYS A 44 6.29 8.36 -4.47
N ASP A 45 6.20 8.94 -5.67
CA ASP A 45 6.02 10.37 -5.92
C ASP A 45 4.74 10.96 -5.33
N ARG A 46 3.73 10.13 -5.07
CA ARG A 46 2.41 10.54 -4.57
C ARG A 46 2.24 10.34 -3.07
N LEU A 47 3.17 9.61 -2.44
CA LEU A 47 3.15 9.41 -0.99
C LEU A 47 3.31 10.70 -0.19
N PRO A 48 4.15 11.68 -0.58
CA PRO A 48 4.25 12.95 0.14
C PRO A 48 2.93 13.75 0.22
N GLU A 49 2.20 13.77 -0.89
CA GLU A 49 0.90 14.43 -0.97
C GLU A 49 -0.13 13.72 -0.09
N MET A 50 -0.16 12.38 -0.14
CA MET A 50 -1.01 11.59 0.75
C MET A 50 -0.65 11.74 2.23
N ALA A 51 0.65 11.82 2.56
CA ALA A 51 1.15 12.07 3.91
C ALA A 51 0.66 13.42 4.47
N THR A 52 0.67 14.46 3.63
CA THR A 52 0.20 15.80 3.99
C THR A 52 -1.28 15.80 4.34
N LEU A 53 -2.11 15.01 3.63
CA LEU A 53 -3.55 14.91 3.90
C LEU A 53 -3.89 14.33 5.28
N ILE A 54 -3.02 13.45 5.80
CA ILE A 54 -3.29 12.71 7.03
C ILE A 54 -2.33 13.07 8.17
N ASP A 55 -1.49 14.08 7.97
CA ASP A 55 -0.46 14.54 8.90
C ASP A 55 0.46 13.38 9.36
N GLU A 56 1.10 12.72 8.39
CA GLU A 56 2.00 11.59 8.64
C GLU A 56 3.30 11.70 7.82
N ASP A 57 4.36 11.02 8.26
CA ASP A 57 5.63 10.92 7.52
C ASP A 57 5.48 10.07 6.24
N PRO A 58 5.86 10.60 5.06
CA PRO A 58 5.90 9.83 3.81
C PRO A 58 6.77 8.56 3.89
N ALA A 59 7.86 8.58 4.66
CA ALA A 59 8.71 7.40 4.86
C ALA A 59 7.97 6.30 5.62
N ARG A 60 7.17 6.69 6.63
CA ARG A 60 6.32 5.75 7.37
C ARG A 60 5.25 5.13 6.48
N LEU A 61 4.65 5.91 5.58
CA LEU A 61 3.70 5.40 4.60
C LEU A 61 4.32 4.41 3.62
N TRP A 62 5.55 4.66 3.19
CA TRP A 62 6.31 3.73 2.36
C TRP A 62 6.51 2.38 3.07
N GLU A 63 6.93 2.38 4.33
CA GLU A 63 7.11 1.15 5.12
C GLU A 63 5.80 0.35 5.23
N LEU A 64 4.70 1.03 5.57
CA LEU A 64 3.40 0.39 5.69
C LEU A 64 2.94 -0.23 4.36
N GLN A 65 3.16 0.49 3.26
CA GLN A 65 2.87 0.00 1.92
C GLN A 65 3.70 -1.24 1.58
N GLU A 66 5.00 -1.22 1.85
CA GLU A 66 5.88 -2.37 1.60
C GLU A 66 5.39 -3.59 2.39
N ILE A 67 5.07 -3.43 3.68
CA ILE A 67 4.53 -4.50 4.52
C ILE A 67 3.23 -5.07 3.93
N ALA A 68 2.35 -4.21 3.42
CA ALA A 68 1.07 -4.62 2.84
C ALA A 68 1.18 -5.29 1.46
N ASN A 69 2.19 -4.91 0.66
CA ASN A 69 2.42 -5.44 -0.69
C ASN A 69 3.47 -6.57 -0.74
N LEU A 70 4.14 -6.87 0.37
CA LEU A 70 5.00 -8.04 0.47
C LEU A 70 4.21 -9.28 0.01
N PRO A 71 4.77 -10.11 -0.88
CA PRO A 71 4.13 -11.36 -1.25
C PRO A 71 3.89 -12.13 0.06
N ARG A 72 2.62 -12.42 0.36
CA ARG A 72 2.27 -13.31 1.48
C ARG A 72 3.06 -14.59 1.26
N ARG A 73 4.16 -14.75 2.00
CA ARG A 73 5.07 -15.87 1.90
C ARG A 73 4.22 -17.10 2.10
N ASN A 74 3.97 -17.86 1.03
CA ASN A 74 3.17 -19.07 1.13
C ASN A 74 3.97 -20.04 1.99
N PRO A 75 3.50 -20.41 3.21
CA PRO A 75 4.24 -21.32 4.08
C PRO A 75 4.41 -22.72 3.46
N PHE A 76 3.68 -23.02 2.37
CA PHE A 76 3.77 -24.28 1.63
C PHE A 76 4.62 -24.21 0.36
N SER A 77 5.15 -23.04 0.00
CA SER A 77 6.16 -22.95 -1.06
C SER A 77 7.50 -23.43 -0.51
N ARG A 78 7.65 -24.76 -0.40
CA ARG A 78 8.93 -25.44 -0.23
C ARG A 78 9.88 -24.88 -1.28
N THR A 79 10.90 -24.15 -0.83
CA THR A 79 12.11 -23.96 -1.60
C THR A 79 12.65 -25.36 -1.84
N ASP A 80 12.70 -25.79 -3.10
CA ASP A 80 13.42 -26.99 -3.52
C ASP A 80 14.79 -26.98 -2.86
N GLU A 81 14.97 -27.85 -1.85
CA GLU A 81 16.29 -28.21 -1.38
C GLU A 81 17.02 -28.83 -2.57
N PRO A 82 18.24 -28.39 -2.92
CA PRO A 82 19.00 -29.10 -3.93
C PRO A 82 19.22 -30.52 -3.39
N ARG A 83 18.58 -31.51 -4.03
CA ARG A 83 18.93 -32.90 -3.84
C ARG A 83 20.38 -33.03 -4.31
N LEU A 84 21.30 -32.97 -3.36
CA LEU A 84 22.66 -33.47 -3.52
C LEU A 84 22.50 -34.94 -3.90
N GLY A 85 22.76 -35.23 -5.17
CA GLY A 85 22.85 -36.59 -5.69
C GLY A 85 23.89 -37.35 -4.88
N ALA A 86 23.44 -38.46 -4.31
CA ALA A 86 24.27 -39.54 -3.79
C ALA A 86 24.02 -40.78 -4.66
#